data_AF-A0A518D5A3-F1
#
_entry.id   AF-A0A518D5A3-F1
#
_cell.length_a   1.000
_cell.length_b   1.000
_cell.length_c   1.000
_cell.angle_alpha   90.00
_cell.angle_beta   90.00
_cell.angle_gamma   90.00
#
_symmetry.space_group_name_H-M   'P 1'
#
loop_
_entity.id
_entity.type
_entity.pdbx_description
1 polymer ?
#
loop_
_entity_poly.entity_id
_entity_poly.type
_entity_poly.pdbx_seq_one_letter_code
_entity_poly.pdbx_strand_id
1 'polypeptide(L)'
;MKEQQATNCFILLGDFNMNPYDRGMNLAAGLNAMMTRACASAGVRRHLDRDYDFYYNPMWSLFGDNTDGPAGTVYDVSNQGPYGWSMYDQVLINHSLVNRFRDVKILTQAGVNSLMDAKGRPDKRNASDHFPILVTMCEKDDE
;
A
#
# COMPACT_ATOMS: atom_id res chain seq x y z
N MET A 1 -27.11 16.56 -6.39
CA MET A 1 -26.15 15.50 -6.75
C MET A 1 -24.76 16.12 -6.71
N LYS A 2 -23.81 15.54 -5.96
CA LYS A 2 -22.42 16.00 -6.03
C LYS A 2 -21.87 15.59 -7.39
N GLU A 3 -21.40 16.56 -8.17
CA GLU A 3 -20.65 16.32 -9.39
C GLU A 3 -19.42 15.49 -9.02
N GLN A 4 -19.34 14.27 -9.55
CA GLN A 4 -18.17 13.43 -9.40
C GLN A 4 -17.11 13.98 -10.34
N GLN A 5 -16.17 14.78 -9.81
CA GLN A 5 -15.02 15.24 -10.58
C GLN A 5 -14.26 14.01 -11.09
N ALA A 6 -14.14 13.89 -12.42
CA ALA A 6 -13.31 12.90 -13.09
C ALA A 6 -11.84 13.18 -12.76
N THR A 7 -11.41 12.69 -11.61
CA THR A 7 -10.02 12.72 -11.17
C THR A 7 -9.38 11.44 -11.68
N ASN A 8 -8.85 11.46 -12.90
CA ASN A 8 -8.21 10.28 -13.51
C ASN A 8 -6.77 10.05 -13.02
N CYS A 9 -6.36 10.74 -11.95
CA CYS A 9 -4.97 10.85 -11.52
C CYS A 9 -4.93 11.05 -9.99
N PHE A 10 -5.04 9.96 -9.24
CA PHE A 10 -4.97 10.01 -7.78
C PHE A 10 -4.15 8.85 -7.21
N ILE A 11 -3.69 9.07 -5.98
CA ILE A 11 -3.00 8.11 -5.14
C ILE A 11 -3.81 8.01 -3.85
N LEU A 12 -4.15 6.80 -3.41
CA LEU A 12 -4.69 6.56 -2.08
C LEU A 12 -3.54 6.08 -1.19
N LEU A 13 -3.42 6.65 -0.01
CA LEU A 13 -2.37 6.28 0.93
C LEU A 13 -2.91 6.35 2.36
N GLY A 14 -2.62 5.33 3.16
CA GLY A 14 -2.97 5.29 4.58
C GLY A 14 -3.25 3.87 5.08
N ASP A 15 -3.78 3.80 6.30
CA ASP A 15 -4.20 2.56 6.94
C ASP A 15 -5.57 2.10 6.40
N PHE A 16 -5.57 0.98 5.67
CA PHE A 16 -6.79 0.35 5.15
C PHE A 16 -7.39 -0.66 6.13
N ASN A 17 -6.68 -1.00 7.20
CA ASN A 17 -7.02 -2.07 8.13
C ASN A 17 -7.34 -3.41 7.43
N MET A 18 -6.68 -3.64 6.29
CA MET A 18 -6.78 -4.81 5.43
C MET A 18 -5.41 -5.12 4.86
N ASN A 19 -5.05 -6.38 4.72
CA ASN A 19 -3.85 -6.78 3.99
C ASN A 19 -4.05 -6.63 2.47
N PRO A 20 -2.96 -6.46 1.69
CA PRO A 20 -3.00 -6.39 0.25
C PRO A 20 -3.76 -7.54 -0.41
N TYR A 21 -3.79 -8.74 0.17
CA TYR A 21 -4.51 -9.91 -0.35
C TYR A 21 -5.99 -9.99 0.05
N ASP A 22 -6.48 -9.10 0.93
CA ASP A 22 -7.87 -9.13 1.39
C ASP A 22 -8.85 -8.74 0.28
N ARG A 23 -10.09 -9.22 0.42
CA ARG A 23 -11.13 -9.08 -0.59
C ARG A 23 -11.46 -7.61 -0.91
N GLY A 24 -11.45 -6.74 0.10
CA GLY A 24 -11.70 -5.31 -0.09
C GLY A 24 -10.64 -4.63 -0.95
N MET A 25 -9.41 -5.17 -0.95
CA MET A 25 -8.30 -4.65 -1.74
C MET A 25 -8.37 -5.14 -3.20
N ASN A 26 -8.58 -6.44 -3.45
CA ASN A 26 -8.36 -7.03 -4.78
C ASN A 26 -9.61 -7.23 -5.66
N LEU A 27 -10.81 -7.16 -5.09
CA LEU A 27 -12.02 -7.38 -5.88
C LEU A 27 -12.35 -6.18 -6.75
N ALA A 28 -12.97 -6.43 -7.91
CA ALA A 28 -13.41 -5.38 -8.83
C ALA A 28 -14.34 -4.37 -8.15
N ALA A 29 -15.30 -4.86 -7.35
CA ALA A 29 -16.21 -4.01 -6.57
C ALA A 29 -15.57 -3.41 -5.30
N GLY A 30 -14.32 -3.74 -4.99
CA GLY A 30 -13.52 -3.13 -3.94
C GLY A 30 -12.58 -2.06 -4.52
N LEU A 31 -11.34 -2.02 -4.04
CA LEU A 31 -10.32 -1.10 -4.54
C LEU A 31 -9.64 -1.57 -5.82
N ASN A 32 -9.87 -2.82 -6.25
CA ASN A 32 -9.31 -3.39 -7.47
C ASN A 32 -7.78 -3.15 -7.61
N ALA A 33 -7.07 -3.30 -6.48
CA ALA A 33 -5.65 -3.08 -6.32
C ALA A 33 -4.85 -4.32 -6.75
N MET A 34 -3.88 -4.11 -7.64
CA MET A 34 -3.15 -5.15 -8.34
C MET A 34 -1.71 -5.23 -7.85
N MET A 35 -1.22 -6.46 -7.75
CA MET A 35 0.12 -6.78 -7.26
C MET A 35 1.26 -6.28 -8.16
N THR A 36 1.03 -6.19 -9.47
CA THR A 36 2.09 -5.85 -10.44
C THR A 36 1.67 -4.69 -11.33
N ARG A 37 2.69 -3.95 -11.81
CA ARG A 37 2.48 -2.89 -12.81
C ARG A 37 1.84 -3.42 -14.09
N ALA A 38 2.21 -4.63 -14.52
CA ALA A 38 1.68 -5.28 -15.71
C ALA A 38 0.18 -5.60 -15.58
N CYS A 39 -0.28 -5.99 -14.38
CA CYS A 39 -1.71 -6.15 -14.12
C CYS A 39 -2.43 -4.79 -14.16
N ALA A 40 -1.84 -3.76 -13.55
CA ALA A 40 -2.44 -2.43 -13.52
C ALA A 40 -2.45 -1.73 -14.89
N SER A 41 -1.50 -2.02 -15.79
CA SER A 41 -1.41 -1.41 -17.11
C SER A 41 -2.55 -1.74 -18.06
N ALA A 42 -3.38 -2.74 -17.73
CA ALA A 42 -4.63 -2.99 -18.44
C ALA A 42 -5.64 -1.82 -18.30
N GLY A 43 -5.41 -0.91 -17.35
CA GLY A 43 -6.19 0.30 -17.15
C GLY A 43 -7.49 0.04 -16.40
N VAL A 44 -8.40 -0.69 -17.04
CA VAL A 44 -9.73 -0.96 -16.49
C VAL A 44 -10.08 -2.45 -16.57
N ARG A 45 -10.90 -2.89 -15.62
CA ARG A 45 -11.53 -4.21 -15.61
C ARG A 45 -13.03 -4.07 -15.79
N ARG A 46 -13.60 -4.79 -16.76
CA ARG A 46 -15.06 -4.92 -16.87
C ARG A 46 -15.59 -6.06 -16.00
N HIS A 47 -16.58 -5.77 -15.16
CA HIS A 47 -17.25 -6.73 -14.28
C HIS A 47 -18.71 -6.34 -14.06
N LEU A 48 -19.66 -7.28 -14.26
CA LEU A 48 -21.11 -7.05 -14.12
C LEU A 48 -21.57 -5.75 -14.81
N ASP A 49 -21.14 -5.62 -16.06
CA ASP A 49 -21.43 -4.48 -16.93
C ASP A 49 -20.94 -3.10 -16.47
N ARG A 50 -19.99 -3.06 -15.53
CA ARG A 50 -19.33 -1.84 -15.07
C ARG A 50 -17.82 -1.94 -15.24
N ASP A 51 -17.20 -0.81 -15.49
CA ASP A 51 -15.76 -0.69 -15.61
C ASP A 51 -15.18 -0.16 -14.30
N TYR A 52 -14.11 -0.79 -13.84
CA TYR A 52 -13.41 -0.47 -12.61
C TYR A 52 -11.94 -0.19 -12.93
N ASP A 53 -11.43 0.97 -12.52
CA ASP A 53 -10.01 1.28 -12.66
C ASP A 53 -9.16 0.26 -11.91
N PHE A 54 -8.02 -0.10 -12.50
CA PHE A 54 -6.97 -0.80 -11.78
C PHE A 54 -6.10 0.19 -11.01
N TYR A 55 -5.67 -0.25 -9.84
CA TYR A 55 -4.66 0.43 -9.04
C TYR A 55 -3.47 -0.48 -8.90
N TYR A 56 -2.27 0.06 -8.94
CA TYR A 56 -1.08 -0.67 -8.58
C TYR A 56 -0.83 -0.52 -7.07
N ASN A 57 -0.62 -1.64 -6.39
CA ASN A 57 -0.24 -1.69 -4.99
C ASN A 57 1.20 -2.22 -4.87
N PRO A 58 2.22 -1.35 -4.71
CA PRO A 58 3.59 -1.80 -4.59
C PRO A 58 3.90 -2.47 -3.24
N MET A 59 3.02 -2.40 -2.24
CA MET A 59 3.25 -3.01 -0.92
C MET A 59 3.42 -4.53 -0.99
N TRP A 60 2.86 -5.17 -2.01
CA TRP A 60 3.08 -6.59 -2.28
C TRP A 60 4.56 -6.98 -2.42
N SER A 61 5.41 -6.05 -2.84
CA SER A 61 6.85 -6.28 -2.99
C SER A 61 7.62 -6.33 -1.67
N LEU A 62 6.98 -5.97 -0.56
CA LEU A 62 7.61 -5.86 0.77
C LEU A 62 7.26 -7.03 1.71
N PHE A 63 6.64 -8.09 1.21
CA PHE A 63 6.30 -9.25 2.03
C PHE A 63 7.50 -10.18 2.26
N GLY A 64 7.64 -10.64 3.50
CA GLY A 64 8.54 -11.73 3.86
C GLY A 64 9.99 -11.32 4.09
N ASP A 65 10.81 -12.32 4.39
CA ASP A 65 12.21 -12.22 4.81
C ASP A 65 13.21 -12.09 3.65
N ASN A 66 12.75 -12.19 2.41
CA ASN A 66 13.54 -11.87 1.21
C ASN A 66 13.56 -10.36 0.88
N THR A 67 13.11 -9.52 1.80
CA THR A 67 13.14 -8.06 1.69
C THR A 67 14.06 -7.49 2.76
N ASP A 68 14.52 -6.24 2.60
CA ASP A 68 15.30 -5.55 3.65
C ASP A 68 14.52 -5.38 4.97
N GLY A 69 13.21 -5.62 4.92
CA GLY A 69 12.30 -5.57 6.05
C GLY A 69 11.90 -4.15 6.44
N PRO A 70 10.95 -4.03 7.38
CA PRO A 70 10.19 -5.09 8.04
C PRO A 70 9.14 -5.75 7.12
N ALA A 71 8.66 -6.93 7.48
CA ALA A 71 7.74 -7.72 6.66
C ALA A 71 6.27 -7.23 6.67
N GLY A 72 5.99 -6.10 7.32
CA GLY A 72 4.67 -5.50 7.46
C GLY A 72 4.77 -4.15 8.19
N THR A 73 3.66 -3.41 8.21
CA THR A 73 3.58 -2.10 8.86
C THR A 73 3.12 -2.22 10.31
N VAL A 74 2.39 -3.28 10.64
CA VAL A 74 1.87 -3.56 11.99
C VAL A 74 2.32 -4.94 12.44
N TYR A 75 2.58 -5.06 13.74
CA TYR A 75 2.78 -6.36 14.37
C TYR A 75 1.78 -6.56 15.52
N ASP A 76 1.01 -7.63 15.44
CA ASP A 76 0.08 -8.05 16.48
C ASP A 76 0.23 -9.54 16.80
N VAL A 77 0.09 -9.90 18.07
CA VAL A 77 0.08 -11.29 18.56
C VAL A 77 -1.17 -11.58 19.38
N SER A 78 -2.16 -10.68 19.33
CA SER A 78 -3.47 -10.93 19.90
C SER A 78 -4.20 -12.03 19.12
N ASN A 79 -5.02 -12.83 19.79
CA ASN A 79 -5.83 -13.88 19.16
C ASN A 79 -7.07 -13.34 18.41
N GLN A 80 -7.11 -12.04 18.10
CA GLN A 80 -8.27 -11.38 17.49
C GLN A 80 -8.07 -11.07 15.99
N GLY A 81 -6.90 -11.38 15.43
CA GLY A 81 -6.54 -11.10 14.04
C GLY A 81 -5.40 -11.97 13.51
N PRO A 82 -4.77 -11.58 12.38
CA PRO A 82 -3.57 -12.24 11.88
C PRO A 82 -2.47 -12.25 12.94
N TYR A 83 -1.90 -13.43 13.18
CA TYR A 83 -0.80 -13.57 14.12
C TYR A 83 0.51 -13.18 13.45
N GLY A 84 1.13 -12.10 13.93
CA GLY A 84 2.41 -11.58 13.46
C GLY A 84 2.27 -10.29 12.66
N TRP A 85 2.88 -10.28 11.47
CA TRP A 85 2.94 -9.10 10.61
C TRP A 85 1.67 -8.93 9.78
N SER A 86 1.20 -7.69 9.70
CA SER A 86 0.17 -7.23 8.77
C SER A 86 0.65 -6.01 8.00
N MET A 87 0.14 -5.84 6.78
CA MET A 87 0.47 -4.74 5.87
C MET A 87 -0.76 -3.84 5.69
N TYR A 88 -1.14 -3.10 6.73
CA TYR A 88 -2.37 -2.31 6.70
C TYR A 88 -2.19 -0.93 6.09
N ASP A 89 -1.04 -0.31 6.33
CA ASP A 89 -0.64 0.95 5.71
C ASP A 89 -0.18 0.67 4.29
N GLN A 90 -0.91 1.19 3.32
CA GLN A 90 -0.66 0.89 1.91
C GLN A 90 -0.73 2.14 1.05
N VAL A 91 -0.13 2.04 -0.13
CA VAL A 91 -0.30 3.02 -1.20
C VAL A 91 -0.91 2.32 -2.41
N LEU A 92 -1.95 2.93 -2.97
CA LEU A 92 -2.59 2.52 -4.22
C LEU A 92 -2.42 3.63 -5.25
N ILE A 93 -1.87 3.27 -6.40
CA ILE A 93 -1.50 4.21 -7.46
C ILE A 93 -2.40 3.93 -8.64
N ASN A 94 -3.21 4.89 -9.08
CA ASN A 94 -4.02 4.73 -10.28
C ASN A 94 -3.13 4.32 -11.47
N HIS A 95 -3.63 3.45 -12.35
CA HIS A 95 -2.90 2.96 -13.52
C HIS A 95 -2.22 4.06 -14.35
N SER A 96 -2.85 5.24 -14.46
CA SER A 96 -2.31 6.40 -15.20
C SER A 96 -1.04 7.01 -14.59
N LEU A 97 -0.78 6.72 -13.31
CA LEU A 97 0.35 7.22 -12.53
C LEU A 97 1.46 6.19 -12.32
N VAL A 98 1.26 4.94 -12.73
CA VAL A 98 2.20 3.84 -12.45
C VAL A 98 3.59 4.13 -12.99
N ASN A 99 3.73 4.74 -14.16
CA ASN A 99 5.03 5.07 -14.74
C ASN A 99 5.83 6.08 -13.90
N ARG A 100 5.17 6.84 -13.02
CA ARG A 100 5.81 7.79 -12.12
C ARG A 100 6.27 7.18 -10.81
N PHE A 101 5.79 5.99 -10.46
CA PHE A 101 6.19 5.32 -9.23
C PHE A 101 7.62 4.79 -9.34
N ARG A 102 8.46 5.17 -8.38
CA ARG A 102 9.86 4.74 -8.30
C ARG A 102 10.08 3.69 -7.23
N ASP A 103 9.62 3.97 -6.01
CA ASP A 103 9.95 3.13 -4.86
C ASP A 103 8.95 3.28 -3.70
N VAL A 104 8.83 2.23 -2.89
CA VAL A 104 8.09 2.23 -1.63
C VAL A 104 8.92 1.57 -0.53
N LYS A 105 8.93 2.17 0.66
CA LYS A 105 9.65 1.62 1.81
C LYS A 105 8.79 1.71 3.06
N ILE A 106 8.97 0.74 3.95
CA ILE A 106 8.50 0.85 5.33
C ILE A 106 9.66 1.42 6.15
N LEU A 107 9.41 2.52 6.87
CA LEU A 107 10.44 3.21 7.64
C LEU A 107 10.50 2.67 9.06
N THR A 108 11.69 2.26 9.48
CA THR A 108 11.99 1.80 10.85
C THR A 108 12.76 2.83 11.66
N GLN A 109 13.08 3.98 11.06
CA GLN A 109 13.83 5.07 11.67
C GLN A 109 13.30 6.43 11.21
N ALA A 110 13.39 7.43 12.08
CA ALA A 110 13.12 8.83 11.79
C ALA A 110 14.36 9.67 12.17
N GLY A 111 15.21 9.95 11.18
CA GLY A 111 16.52 10.54 11.43
C GLY A 111 17.39 9.59 12.27
N VAL A 112 17.86 10.05 13.43
CA VAL A 112 18.66 9.25 14.37
C VAL A 112 17.82 8.38 15.31
N ASN A 113 16.49 8.55 15.31
CA ASN A 113 15.59 7.86 16.23
C ASN A 113 15.10 6.54 15.62
N SER A 114 15.25 5.44 16.36
CA SER A 114 14.62 4.16 16.02
C SER A 114 13.11 4.22 16.26
N LEU A 115 12.32 3.69 15.33
CA LEU A 115 10.88 3.45 15.49
C LEU A 115 10.58 2.01 15.92
N MET A 116 11.62 1.19 16.09
CA MET A 116 11.51 -0.21 16.46
C MET A 116 11.71 -0.43 17.96
N ASP A 117 10.97 -1.40 18.51
CA ASP A 117 11.25 -1.99 19.80
C ASP A 117 12.48 -2.92 19.76
N ALA A 118 12.87 -3.47 20.91
CA ALA A 118 14.01 -4.38 21.03
C ALA A 118 13.87 -5.70 20.24
N LYS A 119 12.70 -6.00 19.66
CA LYS A 119 12.41 -7.17 18.85
C LYS A 119 12.28 -6.85 17.35
N GLY A 120 12.55 -5.61 16.94
CA GLY A 120 12.43 -5.17 15.55
C GLY A 120 10.98 -4.91 15.10
N ARG A 121 10.06 -4.68 16.03
CA ARG A 121 8.63 -4.42 15.78
C ARG A 121 8.30 -2.95 16.01
N PRO A 122 7.15 -2.42 15.60
CA PRO A 122 6.77 -1.04 15.91
C PRO A 122 6.82 -0.76 17.42
N ASP A 123 7.55 0.28 17.84
CA ASP A 123 7.62 0.70 19.23
C ASP A 123 6.34 1.44 19.65
N LYS A 124 5.32 0.67 20.03
CA LYS A 124 4.02 1.20 20.47
C LYS A 124 4.10 2.14 21.68
N ARG A 125 5.19 2.07 22.47
CA ARG A 125 5.33 2.83 23.72
C ARG A 125 5.90 4.22 23.48
N ASN A 126 6.91 4.30 22.62
CA ASN A 126 7.64 5.55 22.38
C ASN A 126 7.30 6.21 21.05
N ALA A 127 6.65 5.48 20.13
CA ALA A 127 6.26 5.96 18.82
C ALA A 127 4.81 5.56 18.49
N SER A 128 4.62 4.54 17.65
CA SER A 128 3.32 4.06 17.18
C SER A 128 3.35 2.54 17.03
N ASP A 129 2.17 1.94 16.99
CA ASP A 129 1.96 0.54 16.63
C ASP A 129 2.00 0.24 15.13
N HIS A 130 2.15 1.29 14.32
CA HIS A 130 2.37 1.22 12.89
C HIS A 130 3.74 1.81 12.53
N PHE A 131 4.41 1.20 11.55
CA PHE A 131 5.53 1.83 10.87
C PHE A 131 5.04 2.77 9.76
N PRO A 132 5.65 3.97 9.59
CA PRO A 132 5.37 4.83 8.46
C PRO A 132 5.77 4.18 7.13
N ILE A 133 5.06 4.54 6.06
CA ILE A 133 5.46 4.20 4.68
C ILE A 133 5.94 5.46 3.95
N LEU A 134 7.00 5.30 3.13
CA LEU A 134 7.53 6.33 2.26
C LEU A 134 7.33 5.91 0.81
N VAL A 135 6.71 6.78 0.02
CA VAL A 135 6.47 6.56 -1.40
C VAL A 135 7.24 7.60 -2.21
N THR A 136 8.05 7.12 -3.15
CA THR A 136 8.82 7.98 -4.04
C THR A 136 8.21 7.96 -5.44
N MET A 137 7.87 9.16 -5.93
CA MET A 137 7.34 9.40 -7.26
C MET A 137 8.29 10.33 -8.01
N CYS A 138 8.39 10.22 -9.34
CA CYS A 138 9.02 11.27 -10.14
C CYS A 138 7.99 12.29 -10.64
N GLU A 139 8.45 13.52 -10.90
CA GLU A 139 7.68 14.46 -11.71
C GLU A 139 7.59 13.96 -13.16
N LYS A 140 6.72 14.57 -13.99
CA LYS A 140 6.60 14.17 -15.41
C LYS A 140 7.96 14.20 -16.09
N ASP A 141 8.17 13.30 -17.06
CA ASP A 141 9.26 13.50 -18.02
C ASP A 141 9.01 14.86 -18.72
N ASP A 142 10.02 15.72 -18.76
CA ASP A 142 10.03 16.88 -19.65
C ASP A 142 9.93 16.32 -21.09
N GLU A 143 8.82 16.60 -21.77
CA GLU A 143 8.71 16.41 -23.24
C GLU A 143 9.64 17.37 -23.98
#